data_AF-A0A1I2P001-F1
#
_entry.id   AF-A0A1I2P001-F1
#
_cell.length_a   1.000
_cell.length_b   1.000
_cell.length_c   1.000
_cell.angle_alpha   90.00
_cell.angle_beta   90.00
_cell.angle_gamma   90.00
#
_symmetry.space_group_name_H-M   'P 1'
#
loop_
_entity.id
_entity.type
_entity.pdbx_description
1 polymer ?
#
loop_
_entity_poly.entity_id
_entity_poly.type
_entity_poly.pdbx_seq_one_letter_code
_entity_poly.pdbx_strand_id
1 'polypeptide(L)'
;MRRFLILFCLCVVVVANAAGNEFVSVDFGTSRHDALSIFKARFGEPNAIEGDNLVYYDLTINGYYFSKIVFGFESKQTGDYFNEARFFMVAPSRPMAVADRDTLACDLSRKYSMTYDFEENGNKFYKGGVAPSGIGHLFTLSTHRREGKWTTELRFGAFHKLIRKQ
;
A
#
# COMPACT_ATOMS: atom_id res chain seq x y z
N MET A 1 -57.82 27.89 4.46
CA MET A 1 -56.97 27.04 5.31
C MET A 1 -56.11 26.17 4.41
N ARG A 2 -54.78 26.22 4.61
CA ARG A 2 -53.73 25.81 3.66
C ARG A 2 -53.70 24.30 3.42
N ARG A 3 -53.57 23.90 2.15
CA ARG A 3 -53.31 22.53 1.69
C ARG A 3 -51.85 22.18 1.99
N PHE A 4 -51.60 21.09 2.71
CA PHE A 4 -50.24 20.55 2.91
C PHE A 4 -49.90 19.62 1.73
N LEU A 5 -48.97 20.07 0.88
CA LEU A 5 -48.27 19.21 -0.08
C LEU A 5 -47.11 18.55 0.66
N ILE A 6 -47.17 17.24 0.88
CA ILE A 6 -46.04 16.46 1.37
C ILE A 6 -45.16 16.13 0.16
N LEU A 7 -44.03 16.82 0.06
CA LEU A 7 -43.00 16.58 -0.93
C LEU A 7 -42.20 15.34 -0.50
N PHE A 8 -42.40 14.21 -1.18
CA PHE A 8 -41.63 12.98 -0.96
C PHE A 8 -40.23 13.18 -1.55
N CYS A 9 -39.29 13.66 -0.73
CA CYS A 9 -37.89 13.81 -1.13
C CYS A 9 -37.26 12.42 -1.15
N LEU A 10 -37.12 11.85 -2.34
CA LEU A 10 -36.46 10.57 -2.58
C LEU A 10 -34.95 10.77 -2.33
N CYS A 11 -34.50 10.59 -1.08
CA CYS A 11 -33.08 10.52 -0.79
C CYS A 11 -32.52 9.24 -1.41
N VAL A 12 -31.88 9.38 -2.57
CA VAL A 12 -31.01 8.33 -3.10
C VAL A 12 -29.84 8.22 -2.12
N VAL A 13 -29.91 7.24 -1.23
CA VAL A 13 -28.76 6.86 -0.42
C VAL A 13 -27.77 6.25 -1.39
N VAL A 14 -26.77 7.02 -1.79
CA VAL A 14 -25.59 6.45 -2.45
C VAL A 14 -24.96 5.54 -1.42
N VAL A 15 -25.14 4.23 -1.59
CA VAL A 15 -24.40 3.23 -0.82
C VAL A 15 -22.96 3.38 -1.31
N ALA A 16 -22.18 4.18 -0.59
CA ALA A 16 -20.74 4.18 -0.75
C ALA A 16 -20.29 2.78 -0.35
N ASN A 17 -20.09 1.91 -1.34
CA ASN A 17 -19.37 0.66 -1.15
C ASN A 17 -18.04 1.07 -0.52
N ALA A 18 -17.79 0.62 0.71
CA ALA A 18 -16.49 0.73 1.35
C ALA A 18 -15.49 0.01 0.44
N ALA A 19 -14.84 0.76 -0.46
CA ALA A 19 -13.84 0.25 -1.36
C ALA A 19 -12.77 -0.41 -0.50
N GLY A 20 -12.46 -1.68 -0.81
CA GLY A 20 -11.60 -2.54 0.00
C GLY A 20 -10.35 -1.82 0.51
N ASN A 21 -10.18 -1.82 1.83
CA ASN A 21 -9.12 -1.17 2.59
C ASN A 21 -7.76 -1.85 2.37
N GLU A 22 -7.30 -1.98 1.13
CA GLU A 22 -6.04 -2.66 0.84
C GLU A 22 -5.17 -1.85 -0.09
N PHE A 23 -3.99 -1.48 0.43
CA PHE A 23 -2.93 -0.80 -0.31
C PHE A 23 -2.48 -1.65 -1.52
N VAL A 24 -2.47 -2.98 -1.39
CA VAL A 24 -2.10 -3.93 -2.45
C VAL A 24 -3.29 -4.85 -2.76
N SER A 25 -3.95 -4.64 -3.90
CA SER A 25 -5.10 -5.46 -4.35
C SER A 25 -4.74 -6.55 -5.36
N VAL A 26 -3.45 -6.73 -5.66
CA VAL A 26 -2.95 -7.72 -6.61
C VAL A 26 -2.24 -8.80 -5.81
N ASP A 27 -2.57 -10.06 -6.06
CA ASP A 27 -1.91 -11.17 -5.38
C ASP A 27 -0.44 -11.24 -5.75
N PHE A 28 0.43 -11.38 -4.74
CA PHE A 28 1.84 -11.64 -4.97
C PHE A 28 2.01 -12.96 -5.74
N GLY A 29 2.89 -12.96 -6.75
CA GLY A 29 3.07 -14.05 -7.70
C GLY A 29 2.22 -13.90 -8.97
N THR A 30 1.41 -12.85 -9.10
CA THR A 30 0.74 -12.50 -10.36
C THR A 30 1.76 -12.14 -11.43
N SER A 31 1.51 -12.53 -12.69
CA SER A 31 2.43 -12.23 -13.79
C SER A 31 2.55 -10.71 -13.99
N ARG A 32 3.69 -10.24 -14.50
CA ARG A 32 3.89 -8.81 -14.81
C ARG A 32 2.82 -8.25 -15.74
N HIS A 33 2.40 -9.03 -16.74
CA HIS A 33 1.36 -8.63 -17.68
C HIS A 33 0.01 -8.39 -16.99
N ASP A 34 -0.44 -9.35 -16.17
CA ASP A 34 -1.73 -9.27 -15.50
C ASP A 34 -1.71 -8.20 -14.40
N ALA A 35 -0.63 -8.17 -13.60
CA ALA A 35 -0.44 -7.19 -12.53
C ALA A 35 -0.42 -5.76 -13.10
N LEU A 36 0.32 -5.52 -14.20
CA LEU A 36 0.34 -4.23 -14.88
C LEU A 36 -1.06 -3.82 -15.35
N SER A 37 -1.83 -4.75 -15.92
CA SER A 37 -3.20 -4.46 -16.37
C SER A 37 -4.10 -4.03 -15.21
N ILE A 38 -3.99 -4.70 -14.05
CA ILE A 38 -4.75 -4.35 -12.85
C ILE A 38 -4.29 -3.01 -12.27
N PHE A 39 -2.97 -2.77 -12.19
CA PHE A 39 -2.44 -1.50 -11.69
C PHE A 39 -2.82 -0.34 -12.59
N LYS A 40 -2.82 -0.52 -13.92
CA LYS A 40 -3.31 0.49 -14.87
C LYS A 40 -4.78 0.80 -14.67
N ALA A 41 -5.61 -0.22 -14.49
CA ALA A 41 -7.03 -0.02 -14.21
C ALA A 41 -7.27 0.75 -12.91
N ARG A 42 -6.40 0.58 -11.89
CA ARG A 42 -6.56 1.20 -10.57
C ARG A 42 -5.92 2.58 -10.44
N PHE A 43 -4.75 2.79 -11.03
CA PHE A 43 -3.88 3.95 -10.80
C PHE A 43 -3.54 4.72 -12.08
N GLY A 44 -3.97 4.24 -13.25
CA GLY A 44 -3.55 4.77 -14.54
C GLY A 44 -2.19 4.26 -14.99
N GLU A 45 -1.65 4.89 -16.04
CA GLU A 45 -0.32 4.56 -16.56
C GLU A 45 0.77 4.82 -15.52
N PRO A 46 1.77 3.93 -15.35
CA PRO A 46 2.91 4.20 -14.49
C PRO A 46 3.70 5.40 -15.03
N ASN A 47 4.20 6.24 -14.13
CA ASN A 47 5.03 7.38 -14.51
C ASN A 47 6.40 6.94 -15.06
N ALA A 48 6.92 5.79 -14.61
CA ALA A 48 8.15 5.21 -15.12
C ALA A 48 8.16 3.69 -14.99
N ILE A 49 8.95 3.06 -15.86
CA ILE A 49 9.35 1.65 -15.76
C ILE A 49 10.86 1.64 -15.52
N GLU A 50 11.28 1.27 -14.31
CA GLU A 50 12.68 1.32 -13.85
C GLU A 50 13.18 -0.12 -13.63
N GLY A 51 13.70 -0.73 -14.70
CA GLY A 51 14.08 -2.16 -14.70
C GLY A 51 12.87 -3.05 -14.42
N ASP A 52 12.92 -3.78 -13.31
CA ASP A 52 11.84 -4.68 -12.88
C ASP A 52 10.79 -3.99 -12.02
N ASN A 53 10.70 -2.66 -12.07
CA ASN A 53 9.77 -1.89 -11.27
C ASN A 53 8.80 -1.08 -12.12
N LEU A 54 7.55 -1.01 -11.67
CA LEU A 54 6.58 -0.01 -12.08
C LEU A 54 6.54 1.09 -11.03
N VAL A 55 6.66 2.34 -11.46
CA VAL A 55 6.76 3.49 -10.56
C VAL A 55 5.61 4.46 -10.79
N TYR A 56 4.95 4.83 -9.70
CA TYR A 56 3.93 5.85 -9.66
C TYR A 56 4.34 6.98 -8.72
N TYR A 57 3.96 8.21 -9.03
CA TYR A 57 4.19 9.40 -8.21
C TYR A 57 2.86 10.05 -7.82
N ASP A 58 2.88 10.73 -6.67
CA ASP A 58 1.83 11.64 -6.23
C ASP A 58 0.41 11.05 -6.18
N LEU A 59 0.29 9.83 -5.65
CA LEU A 59 -0.99 9.13 -5.53
C LEU A 59 -1.58 9.23 -4.13
N THR A 60 -2.89 9.47 -4.05
CA THR A 60 -3.63 9.37 -2.80
C THR A 60 -4.40 8.06 -2.75
N ILE A 61 -4.10 7.21 -1.77
CA ILE A 61 -4.75 5.90 -1.57
C ILE A 61 -5.21 5.82 -0.13
N ASN A 62 -6.51 5.51 0.08
CA ASN A 62 -7.12 5.38 1.40
C ASN A 62 -6.90 6.60 2.31
N GLY A 63 -6.88 7.81 1.72
CA GLY A 63 -6.64 9.06 2.45
C GLY A 63 -5.17 9.40 2.71
N TYR A 64 -4.23 8.53 2.33
CA TYR A 64 -2.79 8.77 2.45
C TYR A 64 -2.20 9.23 1.12
N TYR A 65 -1.45 10.33 1.16
CA TYR A 65 -0.67 10.78 0.01
C TYR A 65 0.70 10.10 -0.01
N PHE A 66 0.97 9.37 -1.09
CA PHE A 66 2.25 8.71 -1.36
C PHE A 66 2.98 9.47 -2.47
N SER A 67 4.10 10.09 -2.08
CA SER A 67 5.02 10.74 -3.00
C SER A 67 5.59 9.80 -4.05
N LYS A 68 5.80 8.51 -3.71
CA LYS A 68 6.26 7.48 -4.64
C LYS A 68 5.64 6.14 -4.25
N ILE A 69 5.24 5.35 -5.24
CA ILE A 69 4.85 3.95 -5.10
C ILE A 69 5.67 3.13 -6.09
N VAL A 70 6.22 2.01 -5.64
CA VAL A 70 7.02 1.10 -6.45
C VAL A 70 6.41 -0.30 -6.35
N PHE A 71 6.01 -0.86 -7.48
CA PHE A 71 5.64 -2.26 -7.60
C PHE A 71 6.79 -3.01 -8.24
N GLY A 72 7.41 -3.91 -7.46
CA GLY A 72 8.56 -4.71 -7.87
C GLY A 72 8.17 -6.07 -8.39
N PHE A 73 8.97 -6.56 -9.33
CA PHE A 73 8.84 -7.87 -9.95
C PHE A 73 10.12 -8.68 -9.78
N GLU A 74 9.98 -9.97 -9.48
CA GLU A 74 11.07 -10.94 -9.48
C GLU A 74 11.07 -11.70 -10.80
N SER A 75 12.20 -11.66 -11.52
CA SER A 75 12.37 -12.45 -12.73
C SER A 75 12.66 -13.92 -12.41
N LYS A 76 11.96 -14.82 -13.10
CA LYS A 76 12.15 -16.28 -13.04
C LYS A 76 12.19 -16.84 -14.47
N GLN A 77 12.62 -18.10 -14.62
CA GLN A 77 12.67 -18.77 -15.93
C GLN A 77 11.33 -18.75 -16.69
N THR A 78 10.20 -18.73 -15.96
CA THR A 78 8.84 -18.75 -16.53
C THR A 78 8.25 -17.36 -16.74
N GLY A 79 8.96 -16.29 -16.40
CA GLY A 79 8.52 -14.90 -16.52
C GLY A 79 8.77 -14.07 -15.25
N ASP A 80 8.32 -12.82 -15.30
CA ASP A 80 8.41 -11.86 -14.19
C ASP A 80 7.13 -11.88 -13.36
N TYR A 81 7.27 -11.87 -12.03
CA TYR A 81 6.16 -11.99 -11.11
C TYR A 81 6.18 -10.93 -10.04
N PHE A 82 5.02 -10.35 -9.76
CA PHE A 82 4.83 -9.33 -8.73
C PHE A 82 5.23 -9.89 -7.36
N ASN A 83 6.21 -9.26 -6.70
CA ASN A 83 6.75 -9.78 -5.44
C ASN A 83 6.82 -8.73 -4.31
N GLU A 84 6.66 -7.46 -4.64
CA GLU A 84 6.90 -6.36 -3.71
C GLU A 84 6.05 -5.13 -4.04
N ALA A 85 5.53 -4.47 -3.00
CA ALA A 85 4.97 -3.12 -3.11
C ALA A 85 5.56 -2.21 -2.04
N ARG A 86 6.07 -1.05 -2.44
CA ARG A 86 6.66 -0.06 -1.54
C ARG A 86 5.96 1.28 -1.74
N PHE A 87 5.52 1.87 -0.64
CA PHE A 87 4.80 3.13 -0.60
C PHE A 87 5.60 4.12 0.24
N PHE A 88 5.91 5.28 -0.32
CA PHE A 88 6.80 6.26 0.28
C PHE A 88 6.07 7.58 0.53
N MET A 89 6.13 8.08 1.76
CA MET A 89 5.65 9.39 2.15
C MET A 89 6.85 10.25 2.58
N VAL A 90 7.21 11.23 1.77
CA VAL A 90 8.23 12.21 2.12
C VAL A 90 7.64 13.25 3.06
N ALA A 91 8.30 13.48 4.19
CA ALA A 91 7.91 14.44 5.20
C ALA A 91 8.99 15.52 5.40
N PRO A 92 8.61 16.75 5.79
CA PRO A 92 9.56 17.84 5.99
C PRO A 92 10.41 17.66 7.25
N SER A 93 10.01 16.79 8.18
CA SER A 93 10.70 16.58 9.45
C SER A 93 10.55 15.14 9.96
N ARG A 94 11.46 14.73 10.86
CA ARG A 94 11.40 13.40 11.51
C ARG A 94 10.08 13.18 12.25
N PRO A 95 9.59 14.13 13.10
CA PRO A 95 8.33 13.92 13.82
C PRO A 95 7.13 13.70 12.89
N MET A 96 7.09 14.37 11.73
CA MET A 96 6.01 14.17 10.76
C MET A 96 6.08 12.80 10.09
N ALA A 97 7.26 12.34 9.66
CA ALA A 97 7.41 10.96 9.16
C ALA A 97 7.00 9.94 10.23
N VAL A 98 7.41 10.15 11.49
CA VAL A 98 7.02 9.30 12.62
C VAL A 98 5.50 9.29 12.81
N ALA A 99 4.84 10.44 12.70
CA ALA A 99 3.39 10.53 12.79
C ALA A 99 2.68 9.78 11.64
N ASP A 100 3.16 9.93 10.40
CA ASP A 100 2.64 9.19 9.24
C ASP A 100 2.78 7.68 9.45
N ARG A 101 3.95 7.23 9.93
CA ARG A 101 4.22 5.83 10.26
C ARG A 101 3.26 5.31 11.33
N ASP A 102 3.11 6.02 12.44
CA ASP A 102 2.27 5.55 13.55
C ASP A 102 0.78 5.56 13.19
N THR A 103 0.34 6.48 12.32
CA THR A 103 -1.03 6.50 11.80
C THR A 103 -1.29 5.31 10.87
N LEU A 104 -0.39 5.03 9.93
CA LEU A 104 -0.45 3.83 9.09
C LEU A 104 -0.42 2.54 9.93
N ALA A 105 0.42 2.47 10.97
CA ALA A 105 0.48 1.32 11.87
C ALA A 105 -0.86 1.10 12.60
N CYS A 106 -1.48 2.18 13.08
CA CYS A 106 -2.77 2.12 13.75
C CYS A 106 -3.85 1.54 12.82
N ASP A 107 -3.94 2.03 11.58
CA ASP A 107 -4.93 1.54 10.62
C ASP A 107 -4.66 0.08 10.21
N LEU A 108 -3.40 -0.29 9.96
CA LEU A 108 -3.02 -1.65 9.60
C LEU A 108 -3.27 -2.65 10.74
N SER A 109 -3.09 -2.22 11.99
CA SER A 109 -3.31 -3.07 13.18
C SER A 109 -4.76 -3.54 13.34
N ARG A 110 -5.72 -2.87 12.69
CA ARG A 110 -7.13 -3.30 12.68
C ARG A 110 -7.36 -4.57 11.85
N LYS A 111 -6.49 -4.85 10.88
CA LYS A 111 -6.58 -6.02 9.98
C LYS A 111 -5.51 -7.06 10.25
N TYR A 112 -4.34 -6.65 10.73
CA TYR A 112 -3.18 -7.51 10.85
C TYR A 112 -2.64 -7.54 12.28
N SER A 113 -2.23 -8.71 12.75
CA SER A 113 -1.37 -8.80 13.92
C SER A 113 -0.03 -8.12 13.61
N MET A 114 0.46 -7.32 14.56
CA MET A 114 1.64 -6.49 14.39
C MET A 114 2.51 -6.52 15.64
N THR A 115 3.82 -6.45 15.43
CA THR A 115 4.84 -6.21 16.45
C THR A 115 5.73 -5.05 16.01
N TYR A 116 6.54 -4.53 16.92
CA TYR A 116 7.57 -3.57 16.56
C TYR A 116 8.84 -3.79 17.38
N ASP A 117 9.95 -3.41 16.78
CA ASP A 117 11.25 -3.25 17.43
C ASP A 117 11.64 -1.77 17.37
N PHE A 118 12.73 -1.40 18.05
CA PHE A 118 13.34 -0.08 17.93
C PHE A 118 14.58 -0.13 17.05
N GLU A 119 14.68 0.82 16.12
CA GLU A 119 15.91 1.09 15.37
C GLU A 119 16.94 1.83 16.24
N GLU A 120 18.19 1.87 15.80
CA GLU A 120 19.29 2.58 16.50
C GLU A 120 18.98 4.06 16.76
N ASN A 121 18.21 4.69 15.87
CA ASN A 121 17.78 6.08 15.99
C ASN A 121 16.58 6.27 16.94
N GLY A 122 16.12 5.20 17.61
CA GLY A 122 14.97 5.16 18.52
C GLY A 122 13.59 5.17 17.84
N ASN A 123 13.53 5.12 16.50
CA ASN A 123 12.27 4.97 15.78
C ASN A 123 11.75 3.54 15.93
N LYS A 124 10.42 3.39 15.92
CA LYS A 124 9.80 2.07 15.81
C LYS A 124 9.93 1.56 14.37
N PHE A 125 10.22 0.28 14.26
CA PHE A 125 10.15 -0.52 13.05
C PHE A 125 9.05 -1.55 13.23
N TYR A 126 7.92 -1.36 12.57
CA TYR A 126 6.79 -2.29 12.68
C TYR A 126 6.91 -3.42 11.67
N LYS A 127 6.45 -4.60 12.09
CA LYS A 127 6.33 -5.82 11.29
C LYS A 127 4.92 -6.36 11.46
N GLY A 128 4.25 -6.74 10.38
CA GLY A 128 2.84 -7.12 10.46
C GLY A 128 2.39 -8.11 9.42
N GLY A 129 1.28 -8.79 9.75
CA GLY A 129 0.66 -9.83 8.91
C GLY A 129 1.54 -11.06 8.72
N VAL A 130 1.02 -12.03 7.97
CA VAL A 130 1.71 -13.28 7.64
C VAL A 130 2.06 -13.28 6.16
N ALA A 131 3.33 -13.52 5.83
CA ALA A 131 3.79 -13.60 4.45
C ALA A 131 3.02 -14.69 3.66
N PRO A 132 2.86 -14.57 2.33
CA PRO A 132 2.17 -15.59 1.52
C PRO A 132 2.79 -17.00 1.60
N SER A 133 4.08 -17.10 1.93
CA SER A 133 4.77 -18.36 2.20
C SER A 133 4.34 -19.05 3.51
N GLY A 134 3.60 -18.36 4.37
CA GLY A 134 3.25 -18.78 5.73
C GLY A 134 4.35 -18.50 6.77
N ILE A 135 5.53 -18.03 6.36
CA ILE A 135 6.67 -17.79 7.24
C ILE A 135 7.16 -16.35 7.07
N GLY A 136 7.25 -15.63 8.19
CA GLY A 136 7.66 -14.23 8.22
C GLY A 136 6.49 -13.25 8.08
N HIS A 137 6.80 -11.98 7.90
CA HIS A 137 5.83 -10.89 7.93
C HIS A 137 5.35 -10.51 6.52
N LEU A 138 4.08 -10.12 6.43
CA LEU A 138 3.48 -9.60 5.20
C LEU A 138 4.04 -8.22 4.83
N PHE A 139 4.23 -7.37 5.83
CA PHE A 139 4.72 -6.01 5.61
C PHE A 139 5.61 -5.52 6.74
N THR A 140 6.37 -4.49 6.43
CA THR A 140 7.14 -3.68 7.36
C THR A 140 6.80 -2.21 7.19
N LEU A 141 6.90 -1.44 8.26
CA LEU A 141 6.64 -0.01 8.25
C LEU A 141 7.70 0.72 9.08
N SER A 142 8.42 1.63 8.42
CA SER A 142 9.64 2.24 8.96
C SER A 142 9.75 3.72 8.60
N THR A 143 10.69 4.41 9.25
CA THR A 143 10.99 5.82 8.99
C THR A 143 12.50 6.01 8.87
N HIS A 144 12.97 6.48 7.72
CA HIS A 144 14.39 6.66 7.46
C HIS A 144 14.66 7.97 6.72
N ARG A 145 15.93 8.36 6.63
CA ARG A 145 16.36 9.53 5.87
C ARG A 145 16.85 9.09 4.49
N ARG A 146 16.19 9.55 3.43
CA ARG A 146 16.57 9.26 2.03
C ARG A 146 16.82 10.57 1.32
N GLU A 147 17.99 10.70 0.69
CA GLU A 147 18.37 11.91 -0.06
C GLU A 147 18.20 13.20 0.76
N GLY A 148 18.54 13.13 2.05
CA GLY A 148 18.43 14.26 2.99
C GLY A 148 17.02 14.51 3.54
N LYS A 149 15.97 13.86 3.01
CA LYS A 149 14.56 14.02 3.42
C LYS A 149 14.12 12.90 4.36
N TRP A 150 13.21 13.20 5.28
CA TRP A 150 12.59 12.20 6.13
C TRP A 150 11.48 11.49 5.37
N THR A 151 11.44 10.18 5.45
CA THR A 151 10.52 9.36 4.66
C THR A 151 9.93 8.25 5.51
N THR A 152 8.62 8.07 5.42
CA THR A 152 7.92 6.87 5.87
C THR A 152 7.82 5.89 4.73
N GLU A 153 8.17 4.63 4.98
CA GLU A 153 8.04 3.55 4.01
C GLU A 153 7.17 2.43 4.56
N LEU A 154 6.05 2.18 3.89
CA LEU A 154 5.27 0.96 4.00
C LEU A 154 5.72 0.00 2.89
N ARG A 155 6.21 -1.17 3.27
CA ARG A 155 6.70 -2.18 2.33
C ARG A 155 5.99 -3.50 2.55
N PHE A 156 5.38 -4.05 1.51
CA PHE A 156 4.91 -5.44 1.45
C PHE A 156 5.92 -6.26 0.64
N GLY A 157 6.37 -7.40 1.20
CA GLY A 157 7.45 -8.20 0.59
C GLY A 157 8.85 -7.59 0.80
N ALA A 158 9.84 -7.88 -0.04
CA ALA A 158 9.78 -8.75 -1.22
C ALA A 158 9.57 -10.23 -0.85
N PHE A 159 8.72 -10.92 -1.61
CA PHE A 159 8.47 -12.35 -1.43
C PHE A 159 9.11 -13.17 -2.54
N HIS A 160 10.12 -13.95 -2.18
CA HIS A 160 10.82 -14.81 -3.12
C HIS A 160 10.19 -16.20 -3.17
N LYS A 161 10.32 -16.88 -4.32
CA LYS A 161 9.92 -18.29 -4.48
C LYS A 161 8.45 -18.58 -4.15
N LEU A 162 7.54 -17.64 -4.41
CA LEU A 162 6.11 -17.90 -4.35
C LEU A 162 5.75 -19.06 -5.29
N ILE A 163 5.24 -20.16 -4.73
CA ILE A 163 4.74 -21.32 -5.47
C ILE A 163 3.23 -21.09 -5.62
N ARG A 164 2.73 -20.98 -6.85
CA ARG A 164 1.27 -21.06 -7.07
C ARG A 164 0.81 -22.43 -6.57
N LYS A 165 -0.11 -22.46 -5.62
CA LYS A 165 -0.96 -23.64 -5.46
C LYS A 165 -1.76 -23.74 -6.75
N GLN A 166 -1.51 -24.79 -7.53
CA GLN A 166 -2.31 -25.17 -8.69
C GLN A 166 -3.72 -25.55 -8.24
#